data_AF-A0A848YP36-F1
#
_entry.id   AF-A0A848YP36-F1
#
_cell.length_a   1.000
_cell.length_b   1.000
_cell.length_c   1.000
_cell.angle_alpha   90.00
_cell.angle_beta   90.00
_cell.angle_gamma   90.00
#
_symmetry.space_group_name_H-M   'P 1'
#
loop_
_entity.id
_entity.type
_entity.pdbx_description
1 polymer ?
#
loop_
_entity_poly.entity_id
_entity_poly.type
_entity_poly.pdbx_seq_one_letter_code
_entity_poly.pdbx_strand_id
1 'polypeptide(L)'
;MTRMILIASTAVLAASVPAAAQMLRTMPHGPYECALPGDASKEAWIPQEKESFRIARASRYRNDEGRGTYILKGEELTFTAGPKNGEKLRRTGPNELRSINEDGSTGRMICVRVG
;
A
#
# COMPACT_ATOMS: atom_id res chain seq x y z
N MET A 1 -24.11 -59.35 15.80
CA MET A 1 -23.58 -58.71 14.58
C MET A 1 -23.30 -57.25 14.90
N THR A 2 -22.06 -56.91 15.28
CA THR A 2 -21.72 -55.57 15.75
C THR A 2 -20.54 -55.07 14.92
N ARG A 3 -20.82 -54.16 13.98
CA ARG A 3 -19.83 -53.57 13.08
C ARG A 3 -19.08 -52.45 13.83
N MET A 4 -17.78 -52.64 14.00
CA MET A 4 -16.85 -51.68 14.59
C MET A 4 -16.38 -50.72 13.49
N ILE A 5 -16.74 -49.43 13.60
CA ILE A 5 -16.30 -48.38 12.67
C ILE A 5 -15.07 -47.70 13.30
N LEU A 6 -13.90 -47.88 12.67
CA LEU A 6 -12.69 -47.11 13.01
C LEU A 6 -12.77 -45.74 12.32
N ILE A 7 -12.76 -44.68 13.13
CA ILE A 7 -12.60 -43.29 12.66
C ILE A 7 -11.10 -42.99 12.71
N ALA A 8 -10.46 -42.88 11.54
CA ALA A 8 -9.07 -42.46 11.43
C ALA A 8 -8.99 -40.92 11.43
N SER A 9 -8.53 -40.34 12.52
CA SER A 9 -8.28 -38.90 12.65
C SER A 9 -6.92 -38.54 12.03
N THR A 10 -6.93 -37.94 10.84
CA THR A 10 -5.74 -37.30 10.25
C THR A 10 -5.53 -35.92 10.86
N ALA A 11 -4.50 -35.78 11.71
CA ALA A 11 -4.06 -34.50 12.24
C ALA A 11 -3.31 -33.71 11.17
N VAL A 12 -3.86 -32.56 10.76
CA VAL A 12 -3.19 -31.61 9.86
C VAL A 12 -2.25 -30.74 10.70
N LEU A 13 -0.94 -30.88 10.53
CA LEU A 13 0.03 -29.94 11.10
C LEU A 13 0.01 -28.63 10.30
N ALA A 14 -0.47 -27.55 10.92
CA ALA A 14 -0.32 -26.21 10.39
C ALA A 14 1.15 -25.76 10.55
N ALA A 15 1.93 -25.80 9.48
CA ALA A 15 3.28 -25.23 9.46
C ALA A 15 3.17 -23.69 9.45
N SER A 16 3.62 -23.03 10.53
CA SER A 16 3.74 -21.58 10.58
C SER A 16 4.94 -21.14 9.73
N VAL A 17 4.69 -20.66 8.51
CA VAL A 17 5.73 -20.03 7.70
C VAL A 17 6.19 -18.74 8.37
N PRO A 18 7.48 -18.57 8.71
CA PRO A 18 7.97 -17.33 9.29
C PRO A 18 7.78 -16.21 8.26
N ALA A 19 7.14 -15.12 8.69
CA ALA A 19 6.98 -13.93 7.85
C ALA A 19 8.38 -13.44 7.46
N ALA A 20 8.70 -13.46 6.16
CA ALA A 20 9.98 -12.98 5.67
C ALA A 20 10.18 -11.52 6.12
N ALA A 21 11.27 -11.26 6.85
CA ALA A 21 11.63 -9.91 7.25
C ALA A 21 11.98 -9.11 5.99
N GLN A 22 11.11 -8.18 5.60
CA GLN A 22 11.41 -7.24 4.51
C GLN A 22 12.07 -5.98 5.06
N MET A 23 13.07 -5.50 4.31
CA MET A 23 13.83 -4.31 4.65
C MET A 23 12.95 -3.05 4.70
N LEU A 24 13.13 -2.26 5.76
CA LEU A 24 12.51 -0.94 5.89
C LEU A 24 13.23 0.06 4.99
N ARG A 25 12.46 0.88 4.29
CA ARG A 25 12.95 1.93 3.39
C ARG A 25 12.19 3.23 3.65
N THR A 26 12.57 4.29 2.93
CA THR A 26 11.82 5.54 2.86
C THR A 26 11.51 5.88 1.41
N MET A 27 10.51 6.74 1.21
CA MET A 27 10.29 7.38 -0.08
C MET A 27 11.12 8.66 -0.18
N PRO A 28 11.58 9.04 -1.38
CA PRO A 28 12.23 10.34 -1.59
C PRO A 28 11.35 11.48 -1.08
N HIS A 29 11.96 12.43 -0.36
CA HIS A 29 11.25 13.58 0.20
C HIS A 29 10.74 14.50 -0.90
N GLY A 30 9.54 15.05 -0.73
CA GLY A 30 8.95 15.93 -1.74
C GLY A 30 7.44 15.75 -1.83
N PRO A 31 6.78 16.61 -2.62
CA PRO A 31 5.37 16.48 -2.93
C PRO A 31 5.15 15.30 -3.87
N TYR A 32 4.07 14.57 -3.64
CA TYR A 32 3.54 13.51 -4.48
C TYR A 32 2.16 13.94 -4.93
N GLU A 33 2.01 14.15 -6.23
CA GLU A 33 0.72 14.47 -6.84
C GLU A 33 0.06 13.18 -7.31
N CYS A 34 -1.14 12.94 -6.81
CA CYS A 34 -1.93 11.77 -7.13
C CYS A 34 -2.96 12.11 -8.21
N ALA A 35 -3.16 11.19 -9.15
CA ALA A 35 -4.16 11.33 -10.19
C ALA A 35 -4.65 9.99 -10.70
N LEU A 36 -5.80 10.03 -11.36
CA LEU A 36 -6.27 8.94 -12.21
C LEU A 36 -5.75 9.14 -13.64
N PRO A 37 -5.33 8.07 -14.32
CA PRO A 37 -5.04 8.15 -15.75
C PRO A 37 -6.33 8.46 -16.50
N GLY A 38 -6.21 9.41 -17.42
CA GLY A 38 -7.27 9.81 -18.33
C GLY A 38 -7.69 8.75 -19.33
N ASP A 39 -8.57 9.16 -20.24
CA ASP A 39 -8.82 8.45 -21.50
C ASP A 39 -8.22 9.25 -22.67
N ALA A 40 -7.99 8.58 -23.80
CA ALA A 40 -7.39 9.21 -24.98
C ALA A 40 -8.28 10.29 -25.63
N SER A 41 -9.54 10.42 -25.21
CA SER A 41 -10.49 11.41 -25.69
C SER A 41 -10.57 12.66 -24.79
N LYS A 42 -9.94 12.63 -23.62
CA LYS A 42 -10.04 13.66 -22.57
C LYS A 42 -8.66 13.99 -21.99
N GLU A 43 -8.65 14.65 -20.84
CA GLU A 43 -7.46 14.97 -20.07
C GLU A 43 -6.71 13.70 -19.71
N ALA A 44 -5.43 13.62 -20.11
CA ALA A 44 -4.57 12.45 -19.84
C ALA A 44 -4.28 12.22 -18.34
N TRP A 45 -4.51 13.23 -17.49
CA TRP A 45 -4.21 13.24 -16.07
C TRP A 45 -5.35 13.93 -15.32
N ILE A 46 -6.00 13.20 -14.41
CA ILE A 46 -7.15 13.69 -13.64
C ILE A 46 -6.72 13.83 -12.17
N PRO A 47 -6.33 15.04 -11.71
CA PRO A 47 -5.78 15.25 -10.38
C PRO A 47 -6.73 14.79 -9.27
N GLN A 48 -6.17 14.16 -8.24
CA GLN A 48 -6.84 13.77 -7.01
C GLN A 48 -6.17 14.54 -5.86
N GLU A 49 -6.54 15.81 -5.71
CA GLU A 49 -5.88 16.73 -4.75
C GLU A 49 -5.95 16.21 -3.31
N LYS A 50 -7.10 15.65 -2.89
CA LYS A 50 -7.29 15.06 -1.55
C LYS A 50 -6.37 13.87 -1.28
N GLU A 51 -5.95 13.17 -2.33
CA GLU A 51 -5.07 12.02 -2.23
C GLU A 51 -3.60 12.43 -2.22
N SER A 52 -3.29 13.65 -2.65
CA SER A 52 -1.92 14.14 -2.76
C SER A 52 -1.32 14.45 -1.38
N PHE A 53 -0.01 14.26 -1.25
CA PHE A 53 0.69 14.43 0.02
C PHE A 53 2.15 14.81 -0.20
N ARG A 54 2.82 15.25 0.86
CA ARG A 54 4.26 15.51 0.87
C ARG A 54 4.98 14.59 1.84
N ILE A 55 5.93 13.83 1.35
CA ILE A 55 6.87 13.09 2.20
C ILE A 55 7.87 14.07 2.82
N ALA A 56 7.98 14.01 4.15
CA ALA A 56 8.90 14.76 4.97
C ALA A 56 9.97 13.83 5.57
N ARG A 57 10.87 14.41 6.38
CA ARG A 57 11.91 13.67 7.10
C ARG A 57 11.31 12.74 8.15
N ALA A 58 12.11 11.76 8.59
CA ALA A 58 11.76 10.83 9.68
C ALA A 58 10.45 10.06 9.44
N SER A 59 10.25 9.59 8.20
CA SER A 59 9.08 8.79 7.79
C SER A 59 7.73 9.45 8.10
N ARG A 60 7.66 10.77 7.91
CA ARG A 60 6.44 11.58 8.08
C ARG A 60 5.88 12.01 6.74
N TYR A 61 4.58 12.28 6.71
CA TYR A 61 3.93 12.98 5.61
C TYR A 61 3.07 14.14 6.10
N ARG A 62 2.67 15.00 5.17
CA ARG A 62 1.63 16.02 5.37
C ARG A 62 0.75 16.14 4.13
N ASN A 63 -0.52 16.45 4.34
CA ASN A 63 -1.47 16.91 3.34
C ASN A 63 -2.21 18.13 3.90
N ASP A 64 -3.24 18.61 3.21
CA ASP A 64 -4.01 19.78 3.64
C ASP A 64 -4.82 19.53 4.93
N GLU A 65 -5.15 18.27 5.22
CA GLU A 65 -5.89 17.86 6.41
C GLU A 65 -5.00 17.69 7.65
N GLY A 66 -3.67 17.56 7.49
CA GLY A 66 -2.76 17.45 8.61
C GLY A 66 -1.45 16.71 8.32
N ARG A 67 -0.97 16.02 9.35
CA ARG A 67 0.34 15.33 9.34
C ARG A 67 0.20 13.93 9.90
N GLY A 68 1.08 13.04 9.47
CA GLY A 68 1.12 11.67 9.96
C GLY A 68 2.45 10.99 9.72
N THR A 69 2.47 9.69 9.92
CA THR A 69 3.63 8.81 9.71
C THR A 69 3.32 7.73 8.70
N TYR A 70 4.35 7.16 8.11
CA TYR A 70 4.24 6.01 7.23
C TYR A 70 5.38 5.02 7.49
N ILE A 71 5.20 3.80 7.01
CA ILE A 71 6.24 2.78 6.91
C ILE A 71 6.29 2.32 5.46
N LEU A 72 7.48 2.23 4.88
CA LEU A 72 7.69 1.54 3.61
C LEU A 72 8.41 0.21 3.88
N LYS A 73 7.69 -0.89 3.74
CA LYS A 73 8.21 -2.26 3.91
C LYS A 73 8.23 -2.95 2.54
N GLY A 74 9.41 -3.27 2.04
CA GLY A 74 9.54 -3.74 0.66
C GLY A 74 9.03 -2.66 -0.31
N GLU A 75 7.93 -2.96 -1.00
CA GLU A 75 7.26 -2.04 -1.95
C GLU A 75 5.93 -1.52 -1.41
N GLU A 76 5.50 -1.88 -0.21
CA GLU A 76 4.24 -1.40 0.35
C GLU A 76 4.51 -0.22 1.28
N LEU A 77 4.00 0.96 0.90
CA LEU A 77 3.88 2.11 1.78
C LEU A 77 2.56 2.00 2.53
N THR A 78 2.61 1.93 3.85
CA THR A 78 1.43 1.98 4.71
C THR A 78 1.49 3.25 5.55
N PHE A 79 0.43 4.06 5.50
CA PHE A 79 0.25 5.19 6.41
C PHE A 79 -0.16 4.67 7.79
N THR A 80 0.57 5.06 8.83
CA THR A 80 0.44 4.49 10.19
C THR A 80 -0.12 5.46 11.23
N ALA A 81 -0.30 6.74 10.85
CA ALA A 81 -0.99 7.75 11.65
C ALA A 81 -1.44 8.92 10.77
N GLY A 82 -2.30 9.79 11.31
CA GLY A 82 -2.78 11.01 10.65
C GLY A 82 -3.98 10.77 9.71
N PRO A 83 -4.33 11.75 8.85
CA PRO A 83 -5.54 11.71 8.02
C PRO A 83 -5.66 10.48 7.11
N LYS A 84 -4.54 9.99 6.56
CA LYS A 84 -4.48 8.81 5.67
C LYS A 84 -4.25 7.49 6.41
N ASN A 85 -4.42 7.43 7.72
CA ASN A 85 -4.07 6.24 8.52
C ASN A 85 -4.75 4.96 8.00
N GLY A 86 -3.97 3.89 7.82
CA GLY A 86 -4.44 2.60 7.33
C GLY A 86 -4.40 2.46 5.80
N GLU A 87 -4.31 3.56 5.06
CA GLU A 87 -4.18 3.52 3.60
C GLU A 87 -2.84 2.95 3.17
N LYS A 88 -2.85 2.25 2.03
CA LYS A 88 -1.69 1.57 1.46
C LYS A 88 -1.49 1.91 0.00
N LEU A 89 -0.23 2.11 -0.37
CA LEU A 89 0.21 2.33 -1.75
C LEU A 89 1.34 1.37 -2.11
N ARG A 90 1.36 0.93 -3.37
CA ARG A 90 2.42 0.11 -3.96
C ARG A 90 3.47 1.02 -4.59
N ARG A 91 4.74 0.89 -4.21
CA ARG A 91 5.86 1.53 -4.89
C ARG A 91 6.17 0.79 -6.18
N THR A 92 5.89 1.43 -7.32
CA THR A 92 6.16 0.90 -8.66
C THR A 92 7.42 1.50 -9.29
N GLY A 93 7.98 2.55 -8.69
CA GLY A 93 9.24 3.14 -9.11
C GLY A 93 9.97 3.91 -8.00
N PRO A 94 11.11 4.55 -8.27
CA PRO A 94 11.81 5.37 -7.28
C PRO A 94 10.97 6.56 -6.76
N ASN A 95 10.16 7.13 -7.65
CA ASN A 95 9.36 8.33 -7.42
C ASN A 95 7.87 8.09 -7.67
N GLU A 96 7.45 6.83 -7.78
CA GLU A 96 6.09 6.46 -8.20
C GLU A 96 5.47 5.48 -7.20
N LEU A 97 4.25 5.80 -6.80
CA LEU A 97 3.36 4.98 -5.99
C LEU A 97 2.05 4.77 -6.76
N ARG A 98 1.39 3.64 -6.53
CA ARG A 98 0.06 3.34 -7.08
C ARG A 98 -0.87 2.86 -5.99
N SER A 99 -2.16 3.14 -6.15
CA SER A 99 -3.17 2.59 -5.23
C SER A 99 -3.16 1.06 -5.25
N ILE A 100 -3.73 0.47 -4.21
CA ILE A 100 -3.94 -0.97 -4.10
C ILE A 100 -5.45 -1.19 -4.08
N ASN A 101 -5.95 -2.06 -4.97
CA ASN A 101 -7.35 -2.46 -4.99
C ASN A 101 -7.65 -3.42 -3.83
N GLU A 102 -8.93 -3.66 -3.55
CA GLU A 102 -9.36 -4.56 -2.47
C GLU A 102 -8.85 -6.00 -2.64
N ASP A 103 -8.65 -6.44 -3.88
CA ASP A 103 -8.10 -7.75 -4.22
C ASP A 103 -6.56 -7.84 -4.10
N GLY A 104 -5.91 -6.74 -3.69
CA GLY A 104 -4.46 -6.63 -3.58
C GLY A 104 -3.73 -6.34 -4.90
N SER A 105 -4.45 -6.22 -6.02
CA SER A 105 -3.84 -5.83 -7.31
C SER A 105 -3.48 -4.33 -7.33
N THR A 106 -2.63 -3.93 -8.28
CA THR A 106 -2.25 -2.53 -8.45
C THR A 106 -3.42 -1.74 -9.03
N GLY A 107 -3.89 -0.74 -8.29
CA GLY A 107 -5.00 0.12 -8.66
C GLY A 107 -4.64 1.18 -9.69
N ARG A 108 -5.67 1.91 -10.15
CA ARG A 108 -5.54 2.87 -11.24
C ARG A 108 -4.87 4.18 -10.83
N MET A 109 -5.03 4.63 -9.59
CA MET A 109 -4.44 5.89 -9.14
C MET A 109 -2.92 5.79 -9.10
N ILE A 110 -2.25 6.80 -9.63
CA ILE A 110 -0.79 6.94 -9.61
C ILE A 110 -0.46 8.21 -8.82
N CYS A 111 0.50 8.12 -7.93
CA CYS A 111 1.08 9.25 -7.19
C CYS A 111 2.55 9.39 -7.58
N VAL A 112 2.89 10.51 -8.22
CA VAL A 112 4.25 10.79 -8.71
C VAL A 112 4.88 11.92 -7.91
N ARG A 113 6.17 11.76 -7.57
CA ARG A 113 6.92 12.83 -6.94
C ARG A 113 7.17 13.95 -7.95
N VAL A 114 6.83 15.18 -7.59
CA VAL A 114 7.10 16.38 -8.40
C VAL A 114 8.16 17.27 -7.73
N GLY A 115 9.03 17.90 -8.52
CA GLY A 115 10.18 18.71 -8.03
C GLY A 115 11.38 17.86 -7.63
#